data_AF-A0A8J7MCC2-F1
#
_entry.id   AF-A0A8J7MCC2-F1
#
_cell.length_a   1.000
_cell.length_b   1.000
_cell.length_c   1.000
_cell.angle_alpha   90.00
_cell.angle_beta   90.00
_cell.angle_gamma   90.00
#
_symmetry.space_group_name_H-M   'P 1'
#
loop_
_entity.id
_entity.type
_entity.pdbx_description
1 polymer ?
#
loop_
_entity_poly.entity_id
_entity_poly.type
_entity_poly.pdbx_seq_one_letter_code
_entity_poly.pdbx_strand_id
1 'polypeptide(L)'
;MNDRESAWNQLAGRLQRKINLAWWWQSLAAPWLISAITFSIIILFVRQSNPALIISPTIAIGLVLGLFIIHSLAAYLIAKKRFISRQECLVKLESNLELDNALTSAQMGLRDWPILPSAVPQLLRWNKLRILIPSAVAIITTCASFALPVSAKETNESDINEPRLWSQIETQLEEIKATQVAEDPYFTNIEEQLEKLRQQPKSDWFNHSSLEASDHLKQQMLSDANELKKSLSSGANQLQRMAEAKNQPAQQKAAADAMQQALQQMRKGKMQANQDLLKQLQGENQNGLQQLSKEQLEKLKEQWQQAAQDMQGALPGDDGDWKDQQWEAADGDQECDGCGKKGCDGESCEGGRGGVNRGPGTNKKLLGKEHQADEQGNRSPLKSDLSARSLPGDLLETSEIDHDKSAKPFSPSSSQQSQNSGEGGDRVWRDSLMPDEQKALKNFFE
;
A
#
# COMPACT_ATOMS: atom_id res chain seq x y z
N MET A 1 -59.45 13.50 -59.83
CA MET A 1 -58.91 13.83 -58.50
C MET A 1 -58.22 15.18 -58.64
N ASN A 2 -58.65 16.18 -57.88
CA ASN A 2 -58.22 17.56 -58.07
C ASN A 2 -56.75 17.73 -57.65
N ASP A 3 -55.90 18.32 -58.48
CA ASP A 3 -54.47 18.55 -58.18
C ASP A 3 -54.26 19.25 -56.83
N ARG A 4 -55.21 20.12 -56.46
CA ARG A 4 -55.26 20.86 -55.19
C ARG A 4 -55.46 19.95 -53.97
N GLU A 5 -56.33 18.95 -54.06
CA GLU A 5 -56.55 17.97 -53.00
C GLU A 5 -55.24 17.22 -52.71
N SER A 6 -54.55 16.78 -53.77
CA SER A 6 -53.30 16.05 -53.63
C SER A 6 -52.22 16.88 -52.95
N ALA A 7 -52.13 18.18 -53.27
CA ALA A 7 -51.15 19.10 -52.72
C ALA A 7 -51.37 19.37 -51.22
N TRP A 8 -52.61 19.64 -50.80
CA TRP A 8 -52.95 19.79 -49.37
C TRP A 8 -52.72 18.52 -48.57
N ASN A 9 -53.09 17.38 -49.15
CA ASN A 9 -52.84 16.07 -48.57
C ASN A 9 -51.34 15.79 -48.41
N GLN A 10 -50.50 16.16 -49.37
CA GLN A 10 -49.04 16.04 -49.26
C GLN A 10 -48.46 16.94 -48.17
N LEU A 11 -48.94 18.19 -48.06
CA LEU A 11 -48.54 19.11 -46.98
C LEU A 11 -48.91 18.57 -45.60
N ALA A 12 -50.14 18.10 -45.43
CA ALA A 12 -50.60 17.46 -44.19
C ALA A 12 -49.77 16.21 -43.85
N GLY A 13 -49.42 15.39 -44.84
CA GLY A 13 -48.55 14.22 -44.64
C GLY A 13 -47.12 14.58 -44.22
N ARG A 14 -46.55 15.65 -44.78
CA ARG A 14 -45.23 16.17 -44.35
C ARG A 14 -45.27 16.69 -42.93
N LEU A 15 -46.34 17.41 -42.56
CA LEU A 15 -46.53 17.94 -41.21
C LEU A 15 -46.74 16.82 -40.18
N GLN A 16 -47.55 15.81 -40.54
CA GLN A 16 -47.76 14.60 -39.74
C GLN A 16 -46.45 13.89 -39.41
N ARG A 17 -45.60 13.64 -40.43
CA ARG A 17 -44.29 13.00 -40.22
C ARG A 17 -43.40 13.81 -39.29
N LYS A 18 -43.36 15.15 -39.45
CA LYS A 18 -42.56 16.02 -38.60
C LYS A 18 -43.02 15.99 -37.14
N ILE A 19 -44.32 16.06 -36.88
CA ILE A 19 -44.85 16.03 -35.51
C ILE A 19 -44.66 14.65 -34.87
N ASN A 20 -44.95 13.57 -35.60
CA ASN A 20 -44.78 12.22 -35.07
C ASN A 20 -43.30 11.91 -34.81
N LEU A 21 -42.38 12.38 -35.66
CA LEU A 21 -40.93 12.25 -35.44
C LEU A 21 -40.48 13.05 -34.21
N ALA A 22 -41.05 14.23 -33.96
CA ALA A 22 -40.76 15.01 -32.75
C ALA A 22 -41.21 14.28 -31.48
N TRP A 23 -42.42 13.71 -31.46
CA TRP A 23 -42.91 12.93 -30.32
C TRP A 23 -42.07 11.67 -30.07
N TRP A 24 -41.70 10.98 -31.14
CA TRP A 24 -40.85 9.80 -31.06
C TRP A 24 -39.46 10.16 -30.49
N TRP A 25 -38.82 11.19 -31.04
CA TRP A 25 -37.50 11.62 -30.58
C TRP A 25 -37.50 12.10 -29.13
N GLN A 26 -38.51 12.89 -28.74
CA GLN A 26 -38.65 13.34 -27.36
C GLN A 26 -38.82 12.18 -26.38
N SER A 27 -39.50 11.11 -26.79
CA SER A 27 -39.68 9.90 -25.98
C SER A 27 -38.41 9.05 -25.93
N LEU A 28 -37.54 9.11 -26.94
CA LEU A 28 -36.29 8.37 -27.03
C LEU A 28 -35.12 9.06 -26.29
N ALA A 29 -34.99 10.38 -26.40
CA ALA A 29 -33.78 11.10 -26.03
C ALA A 29 -33.40 10.97 -24.55
N ALA A 30 -34.37 11.07 -23.65
CA ALA A 30 -34.15 10.97 -22.21
C ALA A 30 -33.74 9.55 -21.75
N PRO A 31 -34.49 8.47 -22.06
CA PRO A 31 -34.09 7.13 -21.66
C PRO A 31 -32.81 6.68 -22.35
N TRP A 32 -32.58 7.08 -23.61
CA TRP A 32 -31.33 6.79 -24.31
C TRP A 32 -30.12 7.39 -23.58
N LEU A 33 -30.18 8.66 -23.18
CA LEU A 33 -29.09 9.31 -22.44
C LEU A 33 -28.80 8.60 -21.12
N ILE A 34 -29.83 8.23 -20.36
CA ILE A 34 -29.67 7.51 -19.08
C ILE A 34 -29.02 6.13 -19.33
N SER A 35 -29.48 5.42 -20.36
CA SER A 35 -28.91 4.12 -20.73
C SER A 35 -27.44 4.24 -21.19
N ALA A 36 -27.07 5.29 -21.91
CA ALA A 36 -25.70 5.51 -22.37
C ALA A 36 -24.74 5.81 -21.21
N ILE A 37 -25.18 6.63 -20.23
CA ILE A 37 -24.37 6.92 -19.04
C ILE A 37 -24.18 5.67 -18.19
N THR A 38 -25.25 4.92 -17.91
CA THR A 38 -25.17 3.69 -17.12
C THR A 38 -24.30 2.63 -17.81
N PHE A 39 -24.45 2.46 -19.12
CA PHE A 39 -23.62 1.56 -19.93
C PHE A 39 -22.14 1.96 -19.92
N SER A 40 -21.84 3.26 -20.05
CA SER A 40 -20.48 3.80 -19.95
C SER A 40 -19.83 3.48 -18.59
N ILE A 41 -20.57 3.66 -17.49
CA ILE A 41 -20.10 3.31 -16.14
C ILE A 41 -19.81 1.81 -16.03
N ILE A 42 -20.71 0.96 -16.53
CA ILE A 42 -20.54 -0.50 -16.51
C ILE A 42 -19.30 -0.91 -17.30
N ILE A 43 -19.09 -0.34 -18.50
CA ILE A 43 -17.89 -0.62 -19.29
C ILE A 43 -16.63 -0.27 -18.50
N LEU A 44 -16.58 0.93 -17.91
CA LEU A 44 -15.41 1.36 -17.13
C LEU A 44 -15.17 0.43 -15.92
N PHE A 45 -16.23 0.02 -15.23
CA PHE A 45 -16.13 -0.91 -14.09
C PHE A 45 -15.66 -2.32 -14.51
N VAL A 46 -16.17 -2.85 -15.61
CA VAL A 46 -15.75 -4.16 -16.15
C VAL A 46 -14.29 -4.08 -16.62
N ARG A 47 -13.90 -3.01 -17.32
CA ARG A 47 -12.52 -2.78 -17.75
C ARG A 47 -11.55 -2.63 -16.57
N GLN A 48 -12.01 -2.02 -15.47
CA GLN A 48 -11.22 -1.85 -14.26
C GLN A 48 -11.03 -3.17 -13.49
N SER A 49 -12.07 -4.01 -13.41
CA SER A 49 -12.07 -5.25 -12.61
C SER A 49 -11.47 -6.45 -13.33
N ASN A 50 -11.59 -6.52 -14.67
CA ASN A 50 -11.18 -7.69 -15.44
C ASN A 50 -10.46 -7.24 -16.73
N PRO A 51 -9.15 -6.99 -16.69
CA PRO A 51 -8.39 -6.59 -17.89
C PRO A 51 -8.37 -7.68 -18.97
N ALA A 52 -8.65 -8.94 -18.63
CA ALA A 52 -8.74 -10.06 -19.58
C ALA A 52 -10.02 -10.04 -20.43
N LEU A 53 -11.10 -9.42 -19.94
CA LEU A 53 -12.33 -9.18 -20.71
C LEU A 53 -12.17 -7.91 -21.54
N ILE A 54 -11.23 -7.94 -22.49
CA ILE A 54 -11.15 -6.91 -23.52
C ILE A 54 -12.36 -7.12 -24.44
N ILE A 55 -13.46 -6.43 -24.12
CA ILE A 55 -14.61 -6.35 -25.02
C ILE A 55 -14.08 -5.72 -26.30
N SER A 56 -14.01 -6.51 -27.37
CA SER A 56 -13.56 -6.00 -28.65
C SER A 56 -14.45 -4.81 -29.07
N PRO A 57 -13.90 -3.78 -29.74
CA PRO A 57 -14.67 -2.62 -30.17
C PRO A 57 -15.91 -3.01 -30.99
N THR A 58 -15.85 -4.13 -31.73
CA THR A 58 -16.95 -4.65 -32.53
C THR A 58 -18.10 -5.20 -31.69
N ILE A 59 -17.82 -5.96 -30.63
CA ILE A 59 -18.85 -6.47 -29.70
C ILE A 59 -19.49 -5.31 -28.95
N ALA A 60 -18.69 -4.35 -28.51
CA ALA A 60 -19.16 -3.13 -27.87
C ALA A 60 -20.12 -2.33 -28.76
N ILE A 61 -19.75 -2.07 -30.02
CA ILE A 61 -20.62 -1.40 -30.99
C ILE A 61 -21.92 -2.19 -31.19
N GLY A 62 -21.84 -3.52 -31.29
CA GLY A 62 -23.01 -4.39 -31.39
C GLY A 62 -23.98 -4.25 -30.22
N LEU A 63 -23.46 -4.20 -28.98
CA LEU A 63 -24.27 -4.01 -27.76
C LEU A 63 -24.94 -2.63 -27.73
N VAL A 64 -24.20 -1.57 -28.07
CA VAL A 64 -24.74 -0.20 -28.13
C VAL A 64 -25.85 -0.10 -29.17
N LEU A 65 -25.64 -0.67 -30.35
CA LEU A 65 -26.66 -0.69 -31.41
C LEU A 65 -27.90 -1.50 -31.00
N GLY A 66 -27.70 -2.65 -30.35
CA GLY A 66 -28.80 -3.47 -29.81
C GLY A 66 -29.63 -2.69 -28.79
N LEU A 67 -28.98 -2.04 -27.82
CA LEU A 67 -29.64 -1.19 -26.84
C LEU A 67 -30.38 -0.02 -27.49
N PHE A 68 -29.78 0.62 -28.50
CA PHE A 68 -30.44 1.71 -29.23
C PHE A 68 -31.72 1.24 -29.94
N ILE A 69 -31.70 0.06 -30.58
CA ILE A 69 -32.87 -0.52 -31.26
C ILE A 69 -34.00 -0.80 -30.26
N ILE A 70 -33.67 -1.36 -29.09
CA ILE A 70 -34.65 -1.65 -28.04
C ILE A 70 -35.30 -0.35 -27.54
N HIS A 71 -34.50 0.67 -27.24
CA HIS A 71 -35.00 1.98 -26.80
C HIS A 71 -35.81 2.69 -27.89
N SER A 72 -35.38 2.59 -29.14
CA SER A 72 -36.09 3.12 -30.32
C SER A 72 -37.48 2.49 -30.47
N LEU A 73 -37.58 1.17 -30.33
CA LEU A 73 -38.85 0.43 -30.40
C LEU A 73 -39.76 0.78 -29.21
N ALA A 74 -39.22 0.83 -28.00
CA ALA A 74 -39.97 1.23 -26.81
C ALA A 74 -40.49 2.67 -26.94
N ALA A 75 -39.65 3.61 -27.37
CA ALA A 75 -40.04 4.99 -27.63
C ALA A 75 -41.11 5.09 -28.71
N TYR A 76 -41.06 4.25 -29.76
CA TYR A 76 -42.11 4.18 -30.77
C TYR A 76 -43.44 3.72 -30.20
N LEU A 77 -43.47 2.66 -29.37
CA LEU A 77 -44.70 2.16 -28.75
C LEU A 77 -45.34 3.20 -27.81
N ILE A 78 -44.52 3.95 -27.06
CA ILE A 78 -44.97 5.01 -26.17
C ILE A 78 -45.48 6.21 -26.98
N ALA A 79 -44.71 6.66 -27.98
CA ALA A 79 -45.04 7.82 -28.80
C ALA A 79 -46.23 7.57 -29.73
N LYS A 80 -46.48 6.31 -30.14
CA LYS A 80 -47.62 5.93 -30.98
C LYS A 80 -48.95 6.39 -30.40
N LYS A 81 -49.07 6.44 -29.07
CA LYS A 81 -50.28 6.94 -28.38
C LYS A 81 -50.53 8.44 -28.57
N ARG A 82 -49.50 9.20 -28.98
CA ARG A 82 -49.54 10.66 -29.20
C ARG A 82 -49.42 11.04 -30.67
N PHE A 83 -49.45 10.07 -31.57
CA PHE A 83 -49.34 10.34 -33.01
C PHE A 83 -50.60 11.00 -33.52
N ILE A 84 -50.38 12.03 -34.33
CA ILE A 84 -51.45 12.83 -34.92
C ILE A 84 -51.86 12.18 -36.25
N SER A 85 -53.16 12.14 -36.51
CA SER A 85 -53.71 11.65 -37.77
C SER A 85 -53.58 12.70 -38.87
N ARG A 86 -53.69 12.29 -40.14
CA ARG A 86 -53.63 13.24 -41.28
C ARG A 86 -54.76 14.27 -41.22
N GLN A 87 -55.92 13.87 -40.71
CA GLN A 87 -57.09 14.73 -40.53
C GLN A 87 -56.85 15.81 -39.48
N GLU A 88 -56.31 15.44 -38.32
CA GLU A 88 -55.94 16.41 -37.28
C GLU A 88 -54.85 17.39 -37.75
N CYS A 89 -53.98 16.95 -38.66
CA CYS A 89 -52.98 17.82 -39.30
C CYS A 89 -53.63 18.84 -40.25
N LEU A 90 -54.71 18.49 -40.95
CA LEU A 90 -55.49 19.42 -41.77
C LEU A 90 -56.19 20.46 -40.88
N VAL A 91 -56.80 20.05 -39.78
CA VAL A 91 -57.40 20.96 -38.79
C VAL A 91 -56.36 21.92 -38.19
N LYS A 92 -55.15 21.43 -37.89
CA LYS A 92 -54.04 22.28 -37.44
C LYS A 92 -53.52 23.24 -38.53
N LEU A 93 -53.49 22.81 -39.78
CA LEU A 93 -53.11 23.68 -40.91
C LEU A 93 -54.14 24.80 -41.07
N GLU A 94 -55.41 24.45 -40.99
CA GLU A 94 -56.56 25.35 -41.04
C GLU A 94 -56.55 26.38 -39.91
N SER A 95 -56.33 25.94 -38.66
CA SER A 95 -56.31 26.84 -37.50
C SER A 95 -55.17 27.85 -37.55
N ASN A 96 -54.05 27.52 -38.18
CA ASN A 96 -52.88 28.40 -38.28
C ASN A 96 -52.87 29.27 -39.54
N LEU A 97 -53.64 28.89 -40.56
CA LEU A 97 -53.82 29.66 -41.79
C LEU A 97 -55.13 30.46 -41.79
N GLU A 98 -55.90 30.40 -40.70
CA GLU A 98 -57.19 31.09 -40.53
C GLU A 98 -58.17 30.80 -41.69
N LEU A 99 -58.24 29.53 -42.12
CA LEU A 99 -59.02 29.11 -43.30
C LEU A 99 -60.50 28.80 -43.00
N ASP A 100 -61.04 29.19 -41.84
CA ASP A 100 -62.47 29.11 -41.48
C ASP A 100 -63.20 27.83 -41.94
N ASN A 101 -62.68 26.66 -41.55
CA ASN A 101 -63.24 25.34 -41.87
C ASN A 101 -63.26 24.97 -43.39
N ALA A 102 -62.58 25.72 -44.26
CA ALA A 102 -62.48 25.43 -45.70
C ALA A 102 -61.78 24.09 -46.01
N LEU A 103 -60.73 23.70 -45.29
CA LEU A 103 -60.02 22.43 -45.51
C LEU A 103 -60.82 21.23 -44.99
N THR A 104 -61.42 21.38 -43.81
CA THR A 104 -62.23 20.31 -43.20
C THR A 104 -63.54 20.09 -43.96
N SER A 105 -64.18 21.17 -44.46
CA SER A 105 -65.39 21.07 -45.31
C SER A 105 -65.08 20.53 -46.72
N ALA A 106 -63.92 20.88 -47.30
CA ALA A 106 -63.50 20.31 -48.58
C ALA A 106 -63.18 18.81 -48.49
N GLN A 107 -62.64 18.35 -47.36
CA GLN A 107 -62.44 16.92 -47.12
C GLN A 107 -63.76 16.13 -47.05
N MET A 108 -64.82 16.73 -46.52
CA MET A 108 -66.17 16.13 -46.46
C MET A 108 -66.95 16.28 -47.77
N GLY A 109 -66.35 16.87 -48.82
CA GLY A 109 -66.99 17.09 -50.11
C GLY A 109 -68.03 18.21 -50.15
N LEU A 110 -68.09 19.05 -49.11
CA LEU A 110 -69.07 20.14 -48.97
C LEU A 110 -68.63 21.45 -49.66
N ARG A 111 -67.32 21.61 -49.93
CA ARG A 111 -66.72 22.77 -50.60
C ARG A 111 -65.54 22.36 -51.48
N ASP A 112 -65.16 23.23 -52.41
CA ASP A 112 -63.93 23.05 -53.20
C ASP A 112 -62.67 23.33 -52.40
N TRP A 113 -61.57 22.66 -52.75
CA TRP A 113 -60.28 22.84 -52.11
C TRP A 113 -59.71 24.26 -52.34
N PRO A 114 -59.29 24.97 -51.28
CA PRO A 114 -58.76 26.33 -51.39
C PRO A 114 -57.42 26.36 -52.14
N ILE A 115 -57.12 27.51 -52.75
CA ILE A 115 -55.86 27.74 -53.47
C ILE A 115 -54.70 27.71 -52.47
N LEU A 116 -53.61 27.02 -52.81
CA LEU A 116 -52.44 26.96 -51.93
C LEU A 116 -51.80 28.36 -51.84
N PRO A 117 -51.56 28.88 -50.63
CA PRO A 117 -50.80 30.11 -50.46
C PRO A 117 -49.36 29.91 -50.93
N SER A 118 -48.77 30.95 -51.52
CA SER A 118 -47.38 30.93 -52.04
C SER A 118 -46.32 30.73 -50.95
N ALA A 119 -46.65 31.03 -49.69
CA ALA A 119 -45.83 30.76 -48.53
C ALA A 119 -46.65 30.07 -47.44
N VAL A 120 -46.28 28.82 -47.09
CA VAL A 120 -46.84 28.13 -45.93
C VAL A 120 -45.98 28.48 -44.71
N PRO A 121 -46.54 29.10 -43.65
CA PRO A 121 -45.78 29.45 -42.45
C PRO A 121 -45.20 28.19 -41.80
N GLN A 122 -44.02 28.32 -41.19
CA GLN A 122 -43.36 27.20 -40.53
C GLN A 122 -44.03 26.90 -39.19
N LEU A 123 -44.98 25.97 -39.21
CA LEU A 123 -45.85 25.60 -38.08
C LEU A 123 -45.14 24.91 -36.90
N LEU A 124 -43.89 24.48 -37.10
CA LEU A 124 -43.12 23.75 -36.10
C LEU A 124 -41.70 24.31 -36.02
N ARG A 125 -41.39 24.91 -34.87
CA ARG A 125 -40.04 25.35 -34.51
C ARG A 125 -39.35 24.25 -33.72
N TRP A 126 -38.41 23.57 -34.36
CA TRP A 126 -37.53 22.62 -33.69
C TRP A 126 -36.52 23.40 -32.86
N ASN A 127 -36.55 23.24 -31.54
CA ASN A 127 -35.42 23.65 -30.72
C ASN A 127 -34.28 22.63 -30.91
N LYS A 128 -33.48 22.84 -31.96
CA LYS A 128 -32.38 21.95 -32.36
C LYS A 128 -31.43 21.68 -31.18
N LEU A 129 -31.21 22.68 -30.32
CA LEU A 129 -30.32 22.55 -29.17
C LEU A 129 -30.85 21.53 -28.16
N ARG A 130 -32.14 21.61 -27.80
CA ARG A 130 -32.77 20.67 -26.86
C ARG A 130 -32.86 19.24 -27.40
N ILE A 131 -32.88 19.08 -28.72
CA ILE A 131 -33.08 17.81 -29.42
C ILE A 131 -31.73 17.11 -29.67
N LEU A 132 -30.71 17.87 -30.07
CA LEU A 132 -29.40 17.34 -30.45
C LEU A 132 -28.48 17.13 -29.24
N ILE A 133 -28.54 17.99 -28.21
CA ILE A 133 -27.63 17.89 -27.04
C ILE A 133 -27.69 16.51 -26.38
N PRO A 134 -28.85 15.95 -25.99
CA PRO A 134 -28.87 14.67 -25.27
C PRO A 134 -28.28 13.53 -26.08
N SER A 135 -28.51 13.53 -27.41
CA SER A 135 -27.99 12.50 -28.29
C SER A 135 -26.48 12.65 -28.53
N ALA A 136 -26.00 13.89 -28.68
CA ALA A 136 -24.58 14.17 -28.79
C ALA A 136 -23.83 13.77 -27.50
N VAL A 137 -24.37 14.11 -26.33
CA VAL A 137 -23.79 13.74 -25.02
C VAL A 137 -23.76 12.22 -24.85
N ALA A 138 -24.82 11.50 -25.22
CA ALA A 138 -24.87 10.04 -25.16
C ALA A 138 -23.77 9.39 -26.03
N ILE A 139 -23.55 9.91 -27.25
CA ILE A 139 -22.50 9.42 -28.15
C ILE A 139 -21.11 9.74 -27.57
N ILE A 140 -20.88 10.98 -27.14
CA ILE A 140 -19.58 11.42 -26.60
C ILE A 140 -19.21 10.62 -25.35
N THR A 141 -20.16 10.42 -24.42
CA THR A 141 -19.92 9.66 -23.17
C THR A 141 -19.62 8.18 -23.44
N THR A 142 -20.29 7.59 -24.43
CA THR A 142 -20.01 6.21 -24.85
C THR A 142 -18.63 6.11 -25.50
N CYS A 143 -18.31 7.00 -26.45
CA CYS A 143 -16.98 7.02 -27.09
C CYS A 143 -15.85 7.30 -26.09
N ALA A 144 -16.05 8.22 -25.16
CA ALA A 144 -15.09 8.53 -24.11
C ALA A 144 -14.82 7.32 -23.22
N SER A 145 -15.82 6.48 -22.94
CA SER A 145 -15.63 5.26 -22.15
C SER A 145 -14.65 4.26 -22.77
N PHE A 146 -14.50 4.26 -24.10
CA PHE A 146 -13.54 3.43 -24.83
C PHE A 146 -12.19 4.13 -25.01
N ALA A 147 -12.20 5.44 -25.26
CA ALA A 147 -10.99 6.23 -25.48
C ALA A 147 -10.20 6.50 -24.18
N LEU A 148 -10.87 6.54 -23.03
CA LEU A 148 -10.22 6.76 -21.75
C LEU A 148 -9.32 5.55 -21.41
N PRO A 149 -8.00 5.78 -21.21
CA PRO A 149 -7.12 4.76 -20.66
C PRO A 149 -7.48 4.60 -19.19
N VAL A 150 -8.08 3.46 -18.85
CA VAL A 150 -8.35 3.10 -17.46
C VAL A 150 -7.16 2.27 -17.01
N SER A 151 -6.46 2.71 -15.96
CA SER A 151 -5.50 1.85 -15.28
C SER A 151 -6.27 0.64 -14.79
N ALA A 152 -5.93 -0.55 -15.31
CA ALA A 152 -6.44 -1.78 -14.74
C ALA A 152 -6.13 -1.75 -13.25
N LYS A 153 -7.05 -2.20 -12.40
CA LYS A 153 -6.66 -2.54 -11.04
C LYS A 153 -5.72 -3.72 -11.22
N GLU A 154 -4.42 -3.45 -11.24
CA GLU A 154 -3.43 -4.48 -11.12
C GLU A 154 -3.83 -5.22 -9.86
N THR A 155 -4.36 -6.43 -10.01
CA THR A 155 -4.05 -7.50 -9.07
C THR A 155 -2.56 -7.68 -9.18
N ASN A 156 -1.83 -6.72 -8.62
CA ASN A 156 -0.53 -6.96 -8.09
C ASN A 156 -0.82 -8.04 -7.06
N GLU A 157 -0.72 -9.31 -7.49
CA GLU A 157 0.25 -10.16 -6.84
C GLU A 157 1.50 -9.29 -6.77
N SER A 158 1.60 -8.50 -5.70
CA SER A 158 2.82 -7.82 -5.35
C SER A 158 3.86 -8.91 -5.51
N ASP A 159 4.82 -8.74 -6.41
CA ASP A 159 5.98 -9.60 -6.44
C ASP A 159 6.58 -9.44 -5.04
N ILE A 160 6.20 -10.36 -4.14
CA ILE A 160 6.64 -10.36 -2.76
C ILE A 160 8.11 -10.75 -2.90
N ASN A 161 8.95 -9.73 -2.97
CA ASN A 161 10.40 -9.89 -2.99
C ASN A 161 10.83 -10.46 -1.63
N GLU A 162 11.88 -11.27 -1.64
CA GLU A 162 12.42 -11.87 -0.42
C GLU A 162 12.74 -10.80 0.65
N PRO A 163 12.56 -11.11 1.94
CA PRO A 163 12.98 -10.23 3.03
C PRO A 163 14.46 -9.85 2.89
N ARG A 164 14.77 -8.54 2.96
CA ARG A 164 16.16 -8.04 2.90
C ARG A 164 17.07 -8.67 3.95
N LEU A 165 16.51 -9.05 5.09
CA LEU A 165 17.23 -9.70 6.18
C LEU A 165 17.94 -10.98 5.72
N TRP A 166 17.36 -11.75 4.79
CA TRP A 166 17.96 -12.98 4.29
C TRP A 166 19.24 -12.69 3.48
N SER A 167 19.21 -11.70 2.60
CA SER A 167 20.41 -11.27 1.86
C SER A 167 21.53 -10.75 2.76
N GLN A 168 21.18 -10.12 3.88
CA GLN A 168 22.16 -9.67 4.88
C GLN A 168 22.80 -10.85 5.60
N ILE A 169 22.01 -11.86 5.99
CA ILE A 169 22.52 -13.09 6.61
C ILE A 169 23.48 -13.79 5.64
N GLU A 170 23.13 -13.92 4.37
CA GLU A 170 23.99 -14.56 3.36
C GLU A 170 25.31 -13.82 3.17
N THR A 171 25.26 -12.48 3.04
CA THR A 171 26.46 -11.66 2.87
C THR A 171 27.39 -11.80 4.08
N GLN A 172 26.83 -11.74 5.29
CA GLN A 172 27.59 -11.92 6.53
C GLN A 172 28.15 -13.34 6.66
N LEU A 173 27.39 -14.35 6.24
CA LEU A 173 27.84 -15.74 6.24
C LEU A 173 29.05 -15.93 5.31
N GLU A 174 29.02 -15.34 4.12
CA GLU A 174 30.12 -15.37 3.15
C GLU A 174 31.36 -14.64 3.69
N GLU A 175 31.20 -13.49 4.33
CA GLU A 175 32.31 -12.74 4.96
C GLU A 175 32.97 -13.55 6.07
N ILE A 176 32.17 -14.15 6.98
CA ILE A 176 32.71 -14.99 8.05
C ILE A 176 33.38 -16.25 7.48
N LYS A 177 32.79 -16.88 6.45
CA LYS A 177 33.37 -18.05 5.78
C LYS A 177 34.69 -17.70 5.08
N ALA A 178 34.82 -16.51 4.51
CA ALA A 178 36.04 -16.04 3.86
C ALA A 178 37.23 -15.94 4.84
N THR A 179 36.99 -15.76 6.13
CA THR A 179 38.06 -15.76 7.15
C THR A 179 38.70 -17.13 7.34
N GLN A 180 38.05 -18.23 6.95
CA GLN A 180 38.51 -19.63 7.13
C GLN A 180 38.81 -20.03 8.59
N VAL A 181 38.34 -19.25 9.55
CA VAL A 181 38.58 -19.45 10.99
C VAL A 181 37.63 -20.50 11.59
N ALA A 182 36.43 -20.66 11.02
CA ALA A 182 35.39 -21.58 11.49
C ALA A 182 35.21 -22.80 10.57
N GLU A 183 34.63 -23.88 11.09
CA GLU A 183 34.36 -25.11 10.32
C GLU A 183 33.16 -24.98 9.33
N ASP A 184 33.30 -25.58 8.16
CA ASP A 184 32.28 -25.62 7.09
C ASP A 184 30.87 -26.14 7.46
N PRO A 185 30.68 -27.23 8.25
CA PRO A 185 29.35 -27.78 8.52
C PRO A 185 28.43 -26.83 9.29
N TYR A 186 28.99 -25.88 10.05
CA TYR A 186 28.21 -24.85 10.72
C TYR A 186 27.52 -23.93 9.70
N PHE A 187 28.26 -23.46 8.69
CA PHE A 187 27.71 -22.56 7.66
C PHE A 187 26.61 -23.26 6.85
N THR A 188 26.80 -24.53 6.50
CA THR A 188 25.78 -25.32 5.81
C THR A 188 24.48 -25.45 6.63
N ASN A 189 24.58 -25.54 7.97
CA ASN A 189 23.39 -25.59 8.82
C ASN A 189 22.58 -24.29 8.78
N ILE A 190 23.25 -23.14 8.79
CA ILE A 190 22.61 -21.82 8.70
C ILE A 190 21.99 -21.61 7.32
N GLU A 191 22.68 -22.01 6.24
CA GLU A 191 22.15 -22.01 4.87
C GLU A 191 20.88 -22.88 4.76
N GLU A 192 20.88 -24.08 5.36
CA GLU A 192 19.72 -24.97 5.36
C GLU A 192 18.53 -24.38 6.14
N GLN A 193 18.78 -23.68 7.26
CA GLN A 193 17.72 -22.99 8.00
C GLN A 193 17.15 -21.82 7.21
N LEU A 194 17.99 -21.06 6.49
CA LEU A 194 17.55 -19.99 5.61
C LEU A 194 16.72 -20.53 4.43
N GLU A 195 17.14 -21.66 3.84
CA GLU A 195 16.39 -22.31 2.77
C GLU A 195 15.03 -22.86 3.23
N LYS A 196 14.94 -23.36 4.47
CA LYS A 196 13.64 -23.74 5.07
C LYS A 196 12.69 -22.54 5.20
N LEU A 197 13.21 -21.34 5.45
CA LEU A 197 12.42 -20.11 5.46
C LEU A 197 11.97 -19.72 4.04
N ARG A 198 12.82 -19.90 3.03
CA ARG A 198 12.47 -19.67 1.61
C ARG A 198 11.41 -20.62 1.07
N GLN A 199 11.40 -21.87 1.52
CA GLN A 199 10.43 -22.89 1.11
C GLN A 199 9.00 -22.62 1.62
N GLN A 200 8.83 -21.71 2.59
CA GLN A 200 7.51 -21.27 3.03
C GLN A 200 6.77 -20.54 1.89
N PRO A 201 5.43 -20.56 1.86
CA PRO A 201 4.69 -19.83 0.83
C PRO A 201 5.00 -18.33 0.92
N LYS A 202 5.06 -17.65 -0.24
CA LYS A 202 5.43 -16.22 -0.31
C LYS A 202 4.59 -15.30 0.58
N SER A 203 3.34 -15.67 0.85
CA SER A 203 2.47 -14.93 1.79
C SER A 203 3.01 -14.92 3.22
N ASP A 204 3.75 -15.96 3.62
CA ASP A 204 4.17 -16.19 4.98
C ASP A 204 5.60 -15.69 5.26
N TRP A 205 6.34 -15.28 4.22
CA TRP A 205 7.69 -14.73 4.35
C TRP A 205 7.75 -13.52 5.29
N PHE A 206 6.68 -12.71 5.32
CA PHE A 206 6.55 -11.51 6.15
C PHE A 206 5.66 -11.73 7.39
N ASN A 207 5.26 -12.97 7.70
CA ASN A 207 4.58 -13.26 8.95
C ASN A 207 5.53 -13.11 10.14
N HIS A 208 4.96 -12.83 11.31
CA HIS A 208 5.72 -12.62 12.54
C HIS A 208 6.68 -13.78 12.85
N SER A 209 6.22 -15.02 12.69
CA SER A 209 7.05 -16.22 12.93
C SER A 209 8.26 -16.32 12.00
N SER A 210 8.09 -15.98 10.71
CA SER A 210 9.19 -16.00 9.73
C SER A 210 10.21 -14.91 10.04
N LEU A 211 9.74 -13.71 10.40
CA LEU A 211 10.60 -12.59 10.78
C LEU A 211 11.37 -12.88 12.07
N GLU A 212 10.71 -13.43 13.08
CA GLU A 212 11.36 -13.84 14.34
C GLU A 212 12.36 -14.97 14.12
N ALA A 213 12.03 -15.96 13.31
CA ALA A 213 12.97 -17.04 12.98
C ALA A 213 14.20 -16.49 12.25
N SER A 214 14.00 -15.53 11.33
CA SER A 214 15.08 -14.87 10.61
C SER A 214 15.96 -14.01 11.54
N ASP A 215 15.34 -13.28 12.47
CA ASP A 215 16.07 -12.46 13.45
C ASP A 215 16.84 -13.34 14.44
N HIS A 216 16.22 -14.40 14.95
CA HIS A 216 16.88 -15.40 15.79
C HIS A 216 18.06 -16.04 15.07
N LEU A 217 17.93 -16.37 13.78
CA LEU A 217 19.01 -16.92 12.97
C LEU A 217 20.20 -15.96 12.89
N LYS A 218 19.93 -14.67 12.61
CA LYS A 218 20.95 -13.61 12.58
C LYS A 218 21.61 -13.44 13.94
N GLN A 219 20.82 -13.31 15.01
CA GLN A 219 21.33 -13.14 16.38
C GLN A 219 22.18 -14.33 16.81
N GLN A 220 21.74 -15.55 16.51
CA GLN A 220 22.50 -16.77 16.78
C GLN A 220 23.84 -16.75 16.05
N MET A 221 23.85 -16.45 14.74
CA MET A 221 25.06 -16.37 13.95
C MET A 221 26.07 -15.36 14.51
N LEU A 222 25.61 -14.14 14.83
CA LEU A 222 26.46 -13.07 15.37
C LEU A 222 26.96 -13.40 16.79
N SER A 223 26.12 -14.04 17.61
CA SER A 223 26.51 -14.49 18.96
C SER A 223 27.60 -15.56 18.88
N ASP A 224 27.40 -16.58 18.06
CA ASP A 224 28.32 -17.70 17.91
C ASP A 224 29.69 -17.21 17.36
N ALA A 225 29.69 -16.30 16.38
CA ALA A 225 30.90 -15.66 15.87
C ALA A 225 31.61 -14.77 16.90
N ASN A 226 30.86 -14.01 17.71
CA ASN A 226 31.43 -13.20 18.78
C ASN A 226 32.01 -14.06 19.92
N GLU A 227 31.39 -15.19 20.26
CA GLU A 227 31.93 -16.14 21.22
C GLU A 227 33.25 -16.74 20.74
N LEU A 228 33.31 -17.14 19.46
CA LEU A 228 34.54 -17.63 18.84
C LEU A 228 35.64 -16.55 18.88
N LYS A 229 35.34 -15.31 18.48
CA LYS A 229 36.27 -14.16 18.57
C LYS A 229 36.77 -13.94 20.00
N LYS A 230 35.88 -13.96 21.00
CA LYS A 230 36.24 -13.79 22.43
C LYS A 230 37.14 -14.93 22.92
N SER A 231 36.89 -16.16 22.49
CA SER A 231 37.70 -17.31 22.88
C SER A 231 39.09 -17.29 22.22
N LEU A 232 39.21 -16.87 20.96
CA LEU A 232 40.49 -16.67 20.26
C LEU A 232 41.33 -15.56 20.89
N SER A 233 40.73 -14.39 21.14
CA SER A 233 41.42 -13.26 21.80
C SER A 233 41.79 -13.56 23.25
N SER A 234 40.91 -14.22 24.01
CA SER A 234 41.22 -14.71 25.36
C SER A 234 42.38 -15.69 25.33
N GLY A 235 42.37 -16.60 24.37
CA GLY A 235 43.45 -17.54 24.11
C GLY A 235 44.80 -16.87 23.83
N ALA A 236 44.82 -15.88 22.94
CA ALA A 236 46.02 -15.10 22.61
C ALA A 236 46.57 -14.34 23.84
N ASN A 237 45.67 -13.79 24.67
CA ASN A 237 46.05 -13.13 25.92
C ASN A 237 46.64 -14.10 26.96
N GLN A 238 46.12 -15.33 27.06
CA GLN A 238 46.71 -16.35 27.95
C GLN A 238 48.07 -16.83 27.44
N LEU A 239 48.25 -16.96 26.12
CA LEU A 239 49.56 -17.26 25.50
C LEU A 239 50.59 -16.19 25.84
N GLN A 240 50.21 -14.91 25.77
CA GLN A 240 51.08 -13.80 26.18
C GLN A 240 51.45 -13.88 27.66
N ARG A 241 50.48 -14.14 28.55
CA ARG A 241 50.73 -14.30 29.99
C ARG A 241 51.68 -15.47 30.28
N MET A 242 51.59 -16.57 29.54
CA MET A 242 52.54 -17.69 29.66
C MET A 242 53.95 -17.30 29.20
N ALA A 243 54.08 -16.54 28.11
CA ALA A 243 55.37 -16.05 27.62
C ALA A 243 56.05 -15.08 28.60
N GLU A 244 55.27 -14.25 29.29
CA GLU A 244 55.74 -13.27 30.29
C GLU A 244 56.06 -13.92 31.65
N ALA A 245 55.33 -14.96 32.06
CA ALA A 245 55.45 -15.63 33.34
C ALA A 245 56.68 -16.58 33.46
N LYS A 246 57.81 -16.26 32.80
CA LYS A 246 59.01 -17.12 32.64
C LYS A 246 59.57 -17.69 33.95
N ASN A 247 59.37 -17.03 35.09
CA ASN A 247 59.95 -17.39 36.39
C ASN A 247 58.91 -17.70 37.49
N GLN A 248 57.62 -17.79 37.16
CA GLN A 248 56.57 -18.07 38.14
C GLN A 248 55.74 -19.30 37.74
N PRO A 249 56.06 -20.49 38.28
CA PRO A 249 55.38 -21.73 37.88
C PRO A 249 53.88 -21.73 38.21
N ALA A 250 53.46 -20.99 39.24
CA ALA A 250 52.05 -20.82 39.59
C ALA A 250 51.26 -20.03 38.53
N GLN A 251 51.86 -18.98 37.96
CA GLN A 251 51.22 -18.15 36.93
C GLN A 251 51.18 -18.87 35.58
N GLN A 252 52.23 -19.63 35.24
CA GLN A 252 52.24 -20.48 34.05
C GLN A 252 51.14 -21.54 34.10
N LYS A 253 50.96 -22.20 35.26
CA LYS A 253 49.92 -23.21 35.43
C LYS A 253 48.51 -22.60 35.29
N ALA A 254 48.25 -21.46 35.94
CA ALA A 254 46.96 -20.78 35.84
C ALA A 254 46.64 -20.33 34.41
N ALA A 255 47.63 -19.83 33.66
CA ALA A 255 47.45 -19.42 32.27
C ALA A 255 47.25 -20.64 31.33
N ALA A 256 47.92 -21.76 31.59
CA ALA A 256 47.70 -23.02 30.87
C ALA A 256 46.28 -23.57 31.12
N ASP A 257 45.80 -23.55 32.37
CA ASP A 257 44.45 -23.97 32.73
C ASP A 257 43.39 -23.07 32.06
N ALA A 258 43.61 -21.74 32.06
CA ALA A 258 42.74 -20.78 31.37
C ALA A 258 42.75 -20.95 29.84
N MET A 259 43.90 -21.29 29.25
CA MET A 259 44.01 -21.61 27.83
C MET A 259 43.26 -22.90 27.49
N GLN A 260 43.35 -23.92 28.33
CA GLN A 260 42.56 -25.15 28.17
C GLN A 260 41.06 -24.86 28.25
N GLN A 261 40.62 -23.95 29.13
CA GLN A 261 39.24 -23.48 29.18
C GLN A 261 38.82 -22.77 27.88
N ALA A 262 39.67 -21.87 27.34
CA ALA A 262 39.40 -21.21 26.06
C ALA A 262 39.30 -22.21 24.89
N LEU A 263 40.17 -23.23 24.85
CA LEU A 263 40.10 -24.31 23.87
C LEU A 263 38.85 -25.19 24.04
N GLN A 264 38.42 -25.44 25.27
CA GLN A 264 37.16 -26.13 25.52
C GLN A 264 35.96 -25.29 25.06
N GLN A 265 35.99 -23.97 25.27
CA GLN A 265 34.95 -23.06 24.77
C GLN A 265 34.92 -23.04 23.24
N MET A 266 36.07 -22.93 22.56
CA MET A 266 36.17 -23.02 21.09
C MET A 266 35.61 -24.34 20.52
N ARG A 267 35.74 -25.44 21.26
CA ARG A 267 35.22 -26.76 20.85
C ARG A 267 33.75 -26.98 21.19
N LYS A 268 33.27 -26.37 22.28
CA LYS A 268 31.88 -26.47 22.74
C LYS A 268 30.96 -25.45 22.06
N GLY A 269 31.51 -24.35 21.58
CA GLY A 269 30.79 -23.36 20.79
C GLY A 269 30.18 -24.00 19.55
N LYS A 270 29.00 -23.53 19.14
CA LYS A 270 28.31 -24.03 17.95
C LYS A 270 29.11 -23.75 16.68
N MET A 271 29.73 -22.58 16.60
CA MET A 271 30.73 -22.25 15.58
C MET A 271 32.11 -22.73 16.05
N GLN A 272 32.49 -23.93 15.61
CA GLN A 272 33.78 -24.53 15.99
C GLN A 272 34.92 -23.89 15.20
N ALA A 273 36.04 -23.65 15.90
CA ALA A 273 37.27 -23.21 15.24
C ALA A 273 37.79 -24.29 14.28
N ASN A 274 38.38 -23.88 13.16
CA ASN A 274 38.93 -24.78 12.15
C ASN A 274 39.84 -25.84 12.81
N GLN A 275 39.60 -27.12 12.49
CA GLN A 275 40.35 -28.24 13.06
C GLN A 275 41.83 -28.17 12.77
N ASP A 276 42.26 -27.52 11.69
CA ASP A 276 43.68 -27.42 11.38
C ASP A 276 44.40 -26.45 12.32
N LEU A 277 43.73 -25.36 12.73
CA LEU A 277 44.20 -24.48 13.81
C LEU A 277 44.27 -25.25 15.14
N LEU A 278 43.24 -26.08 15.43
CA LEU A 278 43.19 -26.90 16.64
C LEU A 278 44.18 -28.10 16.61
N LYS A 279 44.51 -28.64 15.44
CA LYS A 279 45.44 -29.76 15.25
C LYS A 279 46.89 -29.31 15.29
N GLN A 280 47.21 -28.11 14.81
CA GLN A 280 48.53 -27.51 15.02
C GLN A 280 48.88 -27.43 16.52
N LEU A 281 47.90 -27.15 17.39
CA LEU A 281 48.07 -27.23 18.85
C LEU A 281 48.21 -28.64 19.41
N GLN A 282 47.49 -29.62 18.84
CA GLN A 282 47.49 -30.99 19.36
C GLN A 282 48.72 -31.79 18.91
N GLY A 283 49.22 -31.52 17.71
CA GLY A 283 50.44 -32.12 17.18
C GLY A 283 51.69 -31.70 17.96
N GLU A 284 51.73 -30.46 18.48
CA GLU A 284 52.82 -29.99 19.34
C GLU A 284 52.63 -30.36 20.84
N ASN A 285 51.50 -30.96 21.23
CA ASN A 285 51.13 -31.21 22.63
C ASN A 285 51.58 -32.55 23.22
N GLN A 286 52.39 -33.35 22.52
CA GLN A 286 52.94 -34.58 23.14
C GLN A 286 53.92 -34.26 24.29
N ASN A 287 54.46 -33.04 24.34
CA ASN A 287 55.11 -32.48 25.52
C ASN A 287 54.33 -31.23 25.91
N GLY A 288 53.61 -31.28 27.04
CA GLY A 288 52.58 -30.29 27.39
C GLY A 288 53.01 -28.83 27.25
N LEU A 289 52.01 -27.96 27.11
CA LEU A 289 52.05 -26.49 26.97
C LEU A 289 53.12 -25.74 27.80
N GLN A 290 53.66 -26.37 28.84
CA GLN A 290 54.77 -25.90 29.68
C GLN A 290 56.15 -25.94 29.01
N GLN A 291 56.33 -26.62 27.86
CA GLN A 291 57.62 -26.78 27.17
C GLN A 291 57.71 -26.14 25.78
N LEU A 292 56.71 -25.34 25.38
CA LEU A 292 56.75 -24.63 24.10
C LEU A 292 57.82 -23.52 24.13
N SER A 293 58.58 -23.39 23.04
CA SER A 293 59.58 -22.32 22.90
C SER A 293 58.89 -20.96 22.76
N LYS A 294 59.55 -19.89 23.23
CA LYS A 294 59.00 -18.51 23.17
C LYS A 294 58.62 -18.09 21.74
N GLU A 295 59.37 -18.55 20.75
CA GLU A 295 59.11 -18.27 19.33
C GLU A 295 57.85 -18.98 18.81
N GLN A 296 57.54 -20.18 19.29
CA GLN A 296 56.31 -20.89 18.93
C GLN A 296 55.07 -20.25 19.59
N LEU A 297 55.20 -19.80 20.84
CA LEU A 297 54.11 -19.11 21.55
C LEU A 297 53.77 -17.75 20.92
N GLU A 298 54.78 -16.97 20.51
CA GLU A 298 54.54 -15.69 19.83
C GLU A 298 53.91 -15.88 18.45
N LYS A 299 54.35 -16.87 17.66
CA LYS A 299 53.72 -17.20 16.36
C LYS A 299 52.26 -17.62 16.51
N LEU A 300 51.96 -18.46 17.49
CA LEU A 300 50.60 -18.92 17.76
C LEU A 300 49.70 -17.77 18.24
N LYS A 301 50.25 -16.89 19.09
CA LYS A 301 49.57 -15.67 19.52
C LYS A 301 49.23 -14.78 18.32
N GLU A 302 50.19 -14.53 17.45
CA GLU A 302 50.00 -13.69 16.25
C GLU A 302 48.93 -14.29 15.34
N GLN A 303 48.95 -15.60 15.11
CA GLN A 303 47.92 -16.31 14.34
C GLN A 303 46.53 -16.20 14.97
N TRP A 304 46.39 -16.34 16.29
CA TRP A 304 45.08 -16.24 16.95
C TRP A 304 44.58 -14.81 17.05
N GLN A 305 45.50 -13.85 17.21
CA GLN A 305 45.18 -12.44 17.23
C GLN A 305 44.75 -11.97 15.83
N GLN A 306 45.42 -12.46 14.79
CA GLN A 306 45.03 -12.22 13.39
C GLN A 306 43.68 -12.87 13.08
N ALA A 307 43.47 -14.14 13.44
CA ALA A 307 42.17 -14.80 13.28
C ALA A 307 41.03 -14.08 14.04
N ALA A 308 41.31 -13.55 15.23
CA ALA A 308 40.34 -12.74 15.97
C ALA A 308 40.08 -11.37 15.32
N GLN A 309 41.09 -10.76 14.68
CA GLN A 309 40.95 -9.51 13.93
C GLN A 309 40.20 -9.71 12.62
N ASP A 310 40.48 -10.80 11.90
CA ASP A 310 39.76 -11.15 10.67
C ASP A 310 38.28 -11.42 10.96
N MET A 311 37.99 -12.14 12.05
CA MET A 311 36.62 -12.30 12.57
C MET A 311 35.99 -10.99 13.03
N GLN A 312 36.76 -10.06 13.60
CA GLN A 312 36.26 -8.74 13.98
C GLN A 312 35.91 -7.89 12.75
N GLY A 313 36.65 -8.02 11.65
CA GLY A 313 36.39 -7.32 10.39
C GLY A 313 35.21 -7.89 9.61
N ALA A 314 34.95 -9.20 9.74
CA ALA A 314 33.79 -9.87 9.14
C ALA A 314 32.49 -9.72 9.96
N LEU A 315 32.59 -9.22 11.19
CA LEU A 315 31.43 -8.90 12.00
C LEU A 315 31.00 -7.46 11.75
N PRO A 316 29.68 -7.17 11.74
CA PRO A 316 29.21 -5.79 11.75
C PRO A 316 29.80 -5.08 12.97
N GLY A 317 30.30 -3.86 12.76
CA GLY A 317 31.07 -3.13 13.76
C GLY A 317 30.33 -2.95 15.09
N ASP A 318 31.11 -2.88 16.18
CA ASP A 318 30.65 -2.69 17.57
C ASP A 318 30.22 -1.23 17.85
N ASP A 319 30.22 -0.40 16.81
CA ASP A 319 29.72 0.99 16.76
C ASP A 319 28.20 1.08 16.60
N GLY A 320 27.48 -0.05 16.58
CA GLY A 320 26.03 -0.11 16.65
C GLY A 320 25.56 -0.70 17.98
N ASP A 321 25.04 0.15 18.87
CA ASP A 321 24.15 -0.30 19.94
C ASP A 321 22.83 -0.76 19.27
N TRP A 322 22.76 -2.03 18.87
CA TRP A 322 21.58 -2.60 18.18
C TRP A 322 20.33 -2.67 19.06
N LYS A 323 20.42 -2.30 20.35
CA LYS A 323 19.25 -2.17 21.22
C LYS A 323 18.40 -0.93 20.91
N ASP A 324 18.97 0.07 20.25
CA ASP A 324 18.30 1.35 20.00
C ASP A 324 17.88 1.56 18.52
N GLN A 325 18.10 0.59 17.64
CA GLN A 325 17.64 0.65 16.24
C GLN A 325 16.21 0.15 16.02
N GLN A 326 15.37 0.25 17.05
CA GLN A 326 13.95 0.45 16.80
C GLN A 326 13.80 1.93 16.46
N TRP A 327 13.43 2.24 15.22
CA TRP A 327 12.96 3.54 14.72
C TRP A 327 13.91 4.75 14.69
N GLU A 328 15.19 4.61 14.35
CA GLU A 328 15.96 5.79 13.89
C GLU A 328 15.74 6.01 12.39
N ALA A 329 14.83 6.95 12.07
CA ALA A 329 14.84 7.61 10.79
C ALA A 329 16.21 8.27 10.59
N ALA A 330 16.82 8.04 9.44
CA ALA A 330 18.10 8.60 9.05
C ALA A 330 18.07 10.15 9.04
N ASP A 331 18.31 10.77 10.18
CA ASP A 331 18.79 12.15 10.28
C ASP A 331 20.30 12.10 10.04
N GLY A 332 20.65 11.95 8.76
CA GLY A 332 21.98 12.26 8.28
C GLY A 332 22.18 13.77 8.34
N ASP A 333 22.73 14.25 9.45
CA ASP A 333 23.38 15.55 9.56
C ASP A 333 24.66 15.52 8.71
N GLN A 334 24.48 15.55 7.40
CA GLN A 334 25.57 15.76 6.47
C GLN A 334 25.81 17.27 6.41
N GLU A 335 26.71 17.72 7.29
CA GLU A 335 27.38 19.02 7.18
C GLU A 335 27.77 19.24 5.71
N CYS A 336 27.15 20.22 5.06
CA CYS A 336 27.55 20.72 3.76
C CYS A 336 28.90 21.44 3.90
N ASP A 337 29.97 20.66 3.99
CA ASP A 337 31.33 21.15 3.95
C ASP A 337 31.68 21.49 2.49
N GLY A 338 31.63 22.78 2.15
CA GLY A 338 32.12 23.27 0.85
C GLY A 338 31.39 24.45 0.25
N CYS A 339 31.64 25.65 0.78
CA CYS A 339 31.61 26.89 -0.01
C CYS A 339 32.57 27.91 0.59
N GLY A 340 33.85 27.79 0.20
CA GLY A 340 34.84 28.83 0.42
C GLY A 340 34.60 30.04 -0.49
N LYS A 341 34.62 31.23 0.12
CA LYS A 341 34.90 32.57 -0.43
C LYS A 341 34.23 33.00 -1.76
N LYS A 342 33.41 34.05 -1.59
CA LYS A 342 32.90 35.05 -2.53
C LYS A 342 31.63 34.69 -3.33
N GLY A 343 30.53 35.30 -2.88
CA GLY A 343 29.45 35.80 -3.73
C GLY A 343 28.38 34.79 -4.09
N CYS A 344 27.39 34.60 -3.22
CA CYS A 344 26.06 34.12 -3.60
C CYS A 344 25.05 34.92 -2.76
N ASP A 345 24.51 35.95 -3.40
CA ASP A 345 23.43 36.76 -2.90
C ASP A 345 22.11 35.96 -2.98
N GLY A 346 21.29 36.16 -1.95
CA GLY A 346 19.97 35.58 -1.65
C GLY A 346 19.28 34.67 -2.67
N GLU A 347 18.90 33.48 -2.21
CA GLU A 347 17.53 32.98 -2.36
C GLU A 347 17.26 31.86 -1.34
N SER A 348 16.15 32.02 -0.62
CA SER A 348 15.64 31.10 0.39
C SER A 348 15.41 29.70 -0.18
N CYS A 349 15.66 28.68 0.64
CA CYS A 349 15.27 27.29 0.39
C CYS A 349 13.74 27.14 0.43
N GLU A 350 13.04 27.63 -0.60
CA GLU A 350 11.62 27.38 -0.83
C GLU A 350 11.45 26.20 -1.81
N GLY A 351 10.61 25.24 -1.43
CA GLY A 351 10.36 24.02 -2.18
C GLY A 351 9.87 24.28 -3.61
N GLY A 352 10.58 23.71 -4.59
CA GLY A 352 10.29 23.89 -6.01
C GLY A 352 8.94 23.30 -6.44
N ARG A 353 8.25 24.00 -7.36
CA ARG A 353 7.01 23.51 -7.99
C ARG A 353 7.35 22.45 -9.04
N GLY A 354 6.83 21.23 -8.85
CA GLY A 354 7.09 20.08 -9.71
C GLY A 354 6.51 20.21 -11.12
N GLY A 355 7.17 19.57 -12.10
CA GLY A 355 6.75 19.47 -13.49
C GLY A 355 6.93 18.04 -14.01
N VAL A 356 6.23 17.70 -15.09
CA VAL A 356 5.97 16.32 -15.57
C VAL A 356 7.21 15.48 -15.94
N ASN A 357 8.40 16.07 -15.97
CA ASN A 357 9.68 15.37 -16.25
C ASN A 357 10.65 15.31 -15.05
N ARG A 358 10.21 15.65 -13.83
CA ARG A 358 10.99 15.43 -12.60
C ARG A 358 10.06 14.88 -11.51
N GLY A 359 10.51 13.81 -10.84
CA GLY A 359 9.76 13.13 -9.78
C GLY A 359 9.29 14.05 -8.65
N PRO A 360 8.40 13.56 -7.77
CA PRO A 360 7.70 14.40 -6.80
C PRO A 360 8.69 15.17 -5.91
N GLY A 361 8.65 16.50 -6.01
CA GLY A 361 9.45 17.37 -5.15
C GLY A 361 8.99 17.23 -3.70
N THR A 362 9.79 16.58 -2.88
CA THR A 362 9.51 16.40 -1.45
C THR A 362 9.82 17.69 -0.70
N ASN A 363 8.79 18.36 -0.19
CA ASN A 363 8.94 19.43 0.79
C ASN A 363 9.20 18.78 2.17
N LYS A 364 10.36 19.06 2.78
CA LYS A 364 10.74 18.57 4.13
C LYS A 364 9.88 19.15 5.29
N LYS A 365 8.86 19.98 5.01
CA LYS A 365 7.93 20.56 6.00
C LYS A 365 6.46 20.17 5.78
N LEU A 366 6.18 18.89 5.53
CA LEU A 366 4.79 18.39 5.46
C LEU A 366 4.13 18.21 6.83
N LEU A 367 4.92 18.07 7.89
CA LEU A 367 4.46 18.14 9.27
C LEU A 367 4.77 19.55 9.77
N GLY A 368 3.76 20.27 10.26
CA GLY A 368 3.93 21.58 10.86
C GLY A 368 4.95 21.55 12.01
N LYS A 369 5.38 22.73 12.48
CA LYS A 369 6.25 22.82 13.66
C LYS A 369 5.64 22.01 14.81
N GLU A 370 6.47 21.18 15.42
CA GLU A 370 6.20 20.46 16.66
C GLU A 370 5.44 21.37 17.63
N HIS A 371 4.25 20.94 18.06
CA HIS A 371 3.52 21.68 19.09
C HIS A 371 4.36 21.65 20.36
N GLN A 372 4.51 22.82 21.00
CA GLN A 372 5.16 22.92 22.31
C GLN A 372 4.53 21.90 23.25
N ALA A 373 5.37 21.16 23.97
CA ALA A 373 4.98 20.13 24.92
C ALA A 373 3.76 20.56 25.72
N ASP A 374 2.67 19.78 25.61
CA ASP A 374 1.44 19.99 26.37
C ASP A 374 1.78 20.20 27.85
N GLU A 375 1.18 21.24 28.44
CA GLU A 375 1.23 21.46 29.89
C GLU A 375 0.68 20.23 30.59
N GLN A 376 1.59 19.35 31.01
CA GLN A 376 1.25 18.12 31.71
C GLN A 376 0.46 18.50 32.97
N GLY A 377 -0.84 18.20 32.93
CA GLY A 377 -1.73 18.32 34.08
C GLY A 377 -1.09 17.67 35.31
N ASN A 378 -1.26 18.36 36.45
CA ASN A 378 -0.65 18.07 37.75
C ASN A 378 -0.47 16.56 38.02
N ARG A 379 0.76 16.05 37.84
CA ARG A 379 1.11 14.66 38.12
C ARG A 379 1.01 14.42 39.62
N SER A 380 -0.12 13.85 40.06
CA SER A 380 -0.26 13.40 41.45
C SER A 380 0.53 12.09 41.61
N PRO A 381 1.48 11.99 42.55
CA PRO A 381 2.20 10.75 42.77
C PRO A 381 1.23 9.67 43.27
N LEU A 382 1.26 8.51 42.63
CA LEU A 382 0.56 7.31 43.07
C LEU A 382 1.06 6.95 44.48
N LYS A 383 0.20 7.06 45.49
CA LYS A 383 0.49 6.50 46.81
C LYS A 383 0.41 4.99 46.70
N SER A 384 1.55 4.32 46.69
CA SER A 384 1.60 2.89 46.97
C SER A 384 1.56 2.70 48.49
N ASP A 385 0.48 2.14 49.01
CA ASP A 385 0.47 1.58 50.38
C ASP A 385 1.17 0.21 50.35
N LEU A 386 2.42 0.19 49.87
CA LEU A 386 3.32 -0.93 50.09
C LEU A 386 3.76 -0.84 51.55
N SER A 387 3.03 -1.54 52.41
CA SER A 387 3.44 -1.80 53.79
C SER A 387 4.89 -2.27 53.78
N ALA A 388 5.76 -1.65 54.57
CA ALA A 388 7.22 -1.85 54.57
C ALA A 388 7.71 -3.25 55.02
N ARG A 389 6.93 -4.31 54.76
CA ARG A 389 7.20 -5.70 55.15
C ARG A 389 7.15 -6.72 54.02
N SER A 390 6.94 -6.32 52.76
CA SER A 390 6.98 -7.26 51.64
C SER A 390 8.43 -7.65 51.33
N LEU A 391 8.81 -8.90 51.61
CA LEU A 391 10.11 -9.46 51.24
C LEU A 391 10.07 -10.01 49.80
N PRO A 392 11.21 -10.07 49.08
CA PRO A 392 11.25 -10.61 47.72
C PRO A 392 10.84 -12.09 47.72
N GLY A 393 9.67 -12.39 47.15
CA GLY A 393 9.11 -13.74 47.07
C GLY A 393 7.68 -13.89 47.61
N ASP A 394 7.14 -12.88 48.30
CA ASP A 394 5.73 -12.86 48.68
C ASP A 394 4.83 -12.52 47.49
N LEU A 395 3.77 -13.31 47.30
CA LEU A 395 2.75 -13.10 46.28
C LEU A 395 2.00 -11.79 46.57
N LEU A 396 2.18 -10.80 45.71
CA LEU A 396 1.43 -9.55 45.76
C LEU A 396 -0.02 -9.83 45.35
N GLU A 397 -0.93 -9.72 46.31
CA GLU A 397 -2.36 -9.82 46.07
C GLU A 397 -2.84 -8.60 45.26
N THR A 398 -3.69 -8.83 44.25
CA THR A 398 -4.27 -7.76 43.43
C THR A 398 -5.27 -6.97 44.26
N SER A 399 -4.92 -5.75 44.67
CA SER A 399 -5.88 -4.82 45.25
C SER A 399 -6.53 -3.97 44.14
N GLU A 400 -7.86 -3.91 44.14
CA GLU A 400 -8.61 -2.94 43.34
C GLU A 400 -8.42 -1.54 43.92
N ILE A 401 -8.01 -0.61 43.07
CA ILE A 401 -7.87 0.81 43.41
C ILE A 401 -9.15 1.52 42.95
N ASP A 402 -9.93 2.04 43.90
CA ASP A 402 -11.07 2.89 43.57
C ASP A 402 -10.59 4.27 43.08
N HIS A 403 -10.90 4.59 41.83
CA HIS A 403 -10.72 5.94 41.30
C HIS A 403 -11.85 6.87 41.77
N ASP A 404 -11.47 7.98 42.40
CA ASP A 404 -12.39 9.00 42.87
C ASP A 404 -13.06 9.71 41.65
N LYS A 405 -14.30 9.32 41.35
CA LYS A 405 -15.06 9.88 40.24
C LYS A 405 -15.55 11.28 40.60
N SER A 406 -14.85 12.31 40.12
CA SER A 406 -15.34 13.68 40.19
C SER A 406 -16.67 13.80 39.42
N ALA A 407 -17.77 13.90 40.16
CA ALA A 407 -19.11 14.07 39.63
C ALA A 407 -19.28 15.49 39.07
N LYS A 408 -19.27 15.64 37.74
CA LYS A 408 -19.86 16.82 37.09
C LYS A 408 -21.27 16.48 36.62
N PRO A 409 -22.31 17.24 37.03
CA PRO A 409 -23.68 16.93 36.67
C PRO A 409 -23.95 17.15 35.18
N PHE A 410 -24.61 16.18 34.58
CA PHE A 410 -25.07 16.17 33.19
C PHE A 410 -26.21 17.17 32.98
N SER A 411 -26.04 18.13 32.07
CA SER A 411 -27.11 19.00 31.57
C SER A 411 -27.41 18.65 30.11
N PRO A 412 -28.69 18.55 29.70
CA PRO A 412 -29.02 18.24 28.31
C PRO A 412 -28.93 19.52 27.47
N SER A 413 -27.95 19.62 26.58
CA SER A 413 -27.92 20.70 25.58
C SER A 413 -28.27 20.19 24.19
N SER A 414 -29.21 20.91 23.59
CA SER A 414 -29.83 20.75 22.28
C SER A 414 -28.86 20.67 21.10
N SER A 415 -29.32 19.96 20.07
CA SER A 415 -28.83 19.99 18.70
C SER A 415 -28.59 21.42 18.19
N GLN A 416 -27.32 21.78 17.96
CA GLN A 416 -26.81 22.49 16.77
C GLN A 416 -25.35 22.87 17.02
N GLN A 417 -24.52 22.70 15.97
CA GLN A 417 -23.16 23.21 15.83
C GLN A 417 -22.06 22.42 16.56
N SER A 418 -21.46 21.46 15.84
CA SER A 418 -20.19 20.83 16.23
C SER A 418 -19.04 21.84 16.12
N GLN A 419 -18.69 22.46 17.25
CA GLN A 419 -17.39 23.10 17.46
C GLN A 419 -16.56 22.25 18.42
N ASN A 420 -16.22 21.02 18.01
CA ASN A 420 -15.11 20.30 18.61
C ASN A 420 -14.12 19.99 17.49
N SER A 421 -13.02 20.74 17.47
CA SER A 421 -11.77 20.30 16.84
C SER A 421 -11.35 19.01 17.52
N GLY A 422 -11.12 17.96 16.74
CA GLY A 422 -10.84 16.63 17.25
C GLY A 422 -9.63 16.59 18.18
N GLU A 423 -9.90 16.43 19.47
CA GLU A 423 -8.96 15.83 20.42
C GLU A 423 -9.00 14.32 20.20
N GLY A 424 -7.95 13.81 19.56
CA GLY A 424 -7.69 12.38 19.47
C GLY A 424 -7.27 11.86 20.84
N GLY A 425 -8.22 11.22 21.54
CA GLY A 425 -7.95 10.58 22.83
C GLY A 425 -9.11 9.72 23.34
N ASP A 426 -10.35 10.05 22.97
CA ASP A 426 -11.55 9.42 23.55
C ASP A 426 -12.03 8.12 22.85
N ARG A 427 -11.17 7.42 22.10
CA ARG A 427 -11.53 6.18 21.36
C ARG A 427 -10.80 4.92 21.77
N VAL A 428 -10.18 4.92 22.94
CA VAL A 428 -9.76 3.71 23.65
C VAL A 428 -10.63 3.77 24.90
N TRP A 429 -11.74 3.06 25.08
CA TRP A 429 -11.94 1.62 25.10
C TRP A 429 -13.42 1.36 24.82
N ARG A 430 -13.76 0.79 23.66
CA ARG A 430 -15.03 0.08 23.47
C ARG A 430 -14.75 -1.13 22.58
N ASP A 431 -14.67 -2.29 23.21
CA ASP A 431 -14.61 -3.59 22.55
C ASP A 431 -15.81 -3.77 21.62
N SER A 432 -15.55 -3.73 20.33
CA SER A 432 -16.40 -4.39 19.34
C SER A 432 -15.46 -5.13 18.39
N LEU A 433 -15.08 -6.35 18.76
CA LEU A 433 -14.39 -7.30 17.88
C LEU A 433 -15.12 -7.37 16.54
N MET A 434 -14.37 -7.31 15.43
CA MET A 434 -14.95 -7.44 14.11
C MET A 434 -15.46 -8.87 13.88
N PRO A 435 -16.49 -9.09 13.05
CA PRO A 435 -17.08 -10.42 12.83
C PRO A 435 -16.06 -11.50 12.43
N ASP A 436 -14.99 -11.11 11.72
CA ASP A 436 -13.92 -12.01 11.30
C ASP A 436 -13.01 -12.44 12.47
N GLU A 437 -12.78 -11.56 13.44
CA GLU A 437 -11.99 -11.86 14.66
C GLU A 437 -12.75 -12.77 15.62
N GLN A 438 -14.08 -12.60 15.72
CA GLN A 438 -14.94 -13.53 16.46
C GLN A 438 -14.93 -14.94 15.85
N LYS A 439 -14.81 -15.03 14.52
CA LYS A 439 -14.75 -16.29 13.79
C LYS A 439 -13.42 -17.01 14.01
N ALA A 440 -12.31 -16.27 14.03
CA ALA A 440 -10.98 -16.79 14.33
C ALA A 440 -10.88 -17.31 15.77
N LEU A 441 -11.43 -16.57 16.74
CA LEU A 441 -11.47 -17.00 18.14
C LEU A 441 -12.32 -18.27 18.32
N LYS A 442 -13.46 -18.37 17.64
CA LYS A 442 -14.32 -19.56 17.75
C LYS A 442 -13.64 -20.83 17.23
N ASN A 443 -12.85 -20.72 16.16
CA ASN A 443 -12.08 -21.85 15.63
C ASN A 443 -10.86 -22.24 16.48
N PHE A 444 -10.43 -21.37 17.41
CA PHE A 444 -9.30 -21.65 18.30
C PHE A 444 -9.72 -22.37 19.59
N PHE A 445 -11.01 -22.31 19.95
CA PHE A 445 -11.56 -22.88 21.18
C PHE A 445 -12.53 -24.07 20.96
N GLU A 446 -12.79 -24.47 19.71
CA GLU A 446 -13.29 -25.82 19.34
C GLU A 446 -12.09 -26.71 19.01
#